data_AF-W9HK63-F1
#
_entry.id   AF-W9HK63-F1
#
_cell.length_a   1.000
_cell.length_b   1.000
_cell.length_c   1.000
_cell.angle_alpha   90.00
_cell.angle_beta   90.00
_cell.angle_gamma   90.00
#
_symmetry.space_group_name_H-M   'P 1'
#
loop_
_entity.id
_entity.type
_entity.pdbx_description
1 polymer ?
#
loop_
_entity_poly.entity_id
_entity_poly.type
_entity_poly.pdbx_seq_one_letter_code
_entity_poly.pdbx_strand_id
1 'polypeptide(L)' 'MDSYDDFQSTPTGKVSKAKKGKPVHVCSECQKVYTRAEHLRRHQSSHQEPQFECPVCQRRFHRKDLLERHYKR' A
#
# COMPACT_ATOMS: atom_id res chain seq x y z
N MET A 1 -29.60 -5.74 40.71
CA MET A 1 -30.27 -5.38 39.46
C MET A 1 -29.22 -4.70 38.60
N ASP A 2 -28.34 -5.49 38.00
CA ASP A 2 -27.29 -5.01 37.09
C ASP A 2 -27.12 -6.09 36.02
N SER A 3 -27.95 -6.00 34.97
CA SER A 3 -27.81 -6.77 33.74
C SER A 3 -27.55 -5.76 32.64
N TYR A 4 -26.30 -5.63 32.22
CA TYR A 4 -25.90 -4.76 31.12
C TYR A 4 -25.44 -5.62 29.95
N ASP A 5 -26.20 -5.53 28.86
CA ASP A 5 -26.05 -5.99 27.49
C ASP A 5 -24.83 -6.83 27.07
N ASP A 6 -25.14 -8.07 26.66
CA ASP A 6 -24.40 -8.87 25.69
C ASP A 6 -24.60 -8.30 24.27
N PHE A 7 -23.69 -7.44 23.81
CA PHE A 7 -23.55 -7.19 22.38
C PHE A 7 -22.13 -6.73 22.05
N GLN A 8 -21.30 -7.64 21.53
CA GLN A 8 -20.67 -7.49 20.21
C GLN A 8 -19.66 -8.61 19.94
N SER A 9 -20.02 -9.46 18.98
CA SER A 9 -19.07 -10.23 18.18
C SER A 9 -18.05 -9.28 17.54
N THR A 10 -16.77 -9.44 17.86
CA THR A 10 -15.69 -8.84 17.08
C THR A 10 -14.97 -9.95 16.30
N PRO A 11 -15.03 -9.98 14.95
CA PRO A 11 -14.06 -10.73 14.18
C PRO A 11 -12.73 -9.99 14.33
N THR A 12 -11.87 -10.48 15.23
CA THR A 12 -10.51 -9.99 15.35
C THR A 12 -9.76 -10.32 14.07
N GLY A 13 -9.80 -9.37 13.12
CA GLY A 13 -8.95 -9.35 11.95
C GLY A 13 -7.51 -9.59 12.41
N LYS A 14 -6.92 -10.67 11.92
CA LYS A 14 -5.56 -11.10 12.25
C LYS A 14 -4.60 -10.03 11.73
N VAL A 15 -4.27 -9.05 12.58
CA VAL A 15 -3.24 -8.07 12.27
C VAL A 15 -1.91 -8.81 12.25
N SER A 16 -1.35 -8.93 11.05
CA SER A 16 -0.05 -9.49 10.74
C SER A 16 1.00 -9.03 11.75
N LYS A 17 1.55 -9.98 12.51
CA LYS A 17 2.62 -9.77 13.51
C LYS A 17 3.76 -8.94 12.91
N ALA A 18 3.82 -7.67 13.26
CA ALA A 18 4.96 -6.80 12.99
C ALA A 18 6.14 -7.22 13.90
N LYS A 19 7.35 -7.31 13.33
CA LYS A 19 8.58 -7.50 14.11
C LYS A 19 8.73 -6.34 15.09
N LYS A 20 8.92 -6.68 16.38
CA LYS A 20 9.04 -5.82 17.57
C LYS A 20 9.70 -4.45 17.28
N GLY A 21 8.96 -3.37 17.58
CA GLY A 21 9.52 -2.05 17.94
C GLY A 21 9.77 -1.02 16.83
N LYS A 22 9.26 -1.19 15.60
CA LYS A 22 9.40 -0.18 14.53
C LYS A 22 8.03 0.32 14.07
N PRO A 23 7.85 1.64 13.83
CA PRO A 23 6.62 2.13 13.23
C PRO A 23 6.46 1.48 11.85
N VAL A 24 5.39 0.70 11.70
CA VAL A 24 5.04 0.08 10.42
C VAL A 24 4.05 0.98 9.70
N HIS A 25 4.25 1.12 8.40
CA HIS A 25 3.40 1.90 7.52
C HIS A 25 2.56 0.94 6.70
N VAL A 26 1.25 0.90 6.95
CA VAL A 26 0.32 -0.01 6.30
C VAL A 26 -0.37 0.71 5.15
N CYS A 27 -0.45 0.07 3.99
CA CYS A 27 -1.25 0.56 2.88
C CYS A 27 -2.73 0.32 3.16
N SER A 28 -3.55 1.38 3.14
CA SER A 28 -4.99 1.26 3.37
C SER A 28 -5.72 0.46 2.27
N GLU A 29 -5.20 0.44 1.04
CA GLU A 29 -5.85 -0.19 -0.11
C GLU A 29 -5.62 -1.69 -0.20
N CYS A 30 -4.40 -2.18 0.12
CA CYS A 30 -4.08 -3.61 0.06
C CYS A 30 -3.56 -4.21 1.37
N GLN A 31 -3.60 -3.44 2.47
CA GLN A 31 -3.15 -3.85 3.81
C GLN A 31 -1.70 -4.35 3.87
N LYS A 32 -0.89 -3.96 2.88
CA LYS A 32 0.52 -4.36 2.79
C LYS A 32 1.36 -3.53 3.76
N VAL A 33 2.21 -4.22 4.50
CA VAL A 33 2.99 -3.61 5.59
C VAL A 33 4.40 -3.27 5.12
N TYR A 34 4.78 -2.02 5.29
CA TYR A 34 6.13 -1.52 5.01
C TYR A 34 6.82 -1.09 6.29
N THR A 35 8.12 -1.34 6.38
CA THR A 35 8.94 -0.91 7.53
C THR A 35 9.37 0.57 7.43
N ARG A 36 9.10 1.24 6.30
CA ARG A 36 9.49 2.63 6.03
C ARG A 36 8.37 3.39 5.32
N ALA A 37 8.18 4.65 5.71
CA ALA A 37 7.18 5.54 5.10
C ALA A 37 7.44 5.83 3.62
N GLU A 38 8.71 5.97 3.22
CA GLU A 38 9.10 6.22 1.82
C GLU A 38 8.69 5.07 0.90
N HIS A 39 8.78 3.83 1.40
CA HIS A 39 8.39 2.63 0.66
C HIS A 39 6.87 2.58 0.51
N LEU A 40 6.12 2.91 1.56
CA LEU A 40 4.66 3.01 1.47
C LEU A 40 4.25 4.09 0.46
N ARG A 41 4.83 5.30 0.53
CA ARG A 41 4.53 6.40 -0.41
C ARG A 41 4.79 6.00 -1.86
N ARG A 42 5.93 5.37 -2.13
CA ARG A 42 6.24 4.85 -3.47
C ARG A 42 5.24 3.76 -3.88
N HIS A 43 4.85 2.88 -2.98
CA HIS A 43 3.88 1.84 -3.28
C HIS A 43 2.48 2.40 -3.56
N GLN A 44 2.05 3.47 -2.89
CA GLN A 44 0.76 4.11 -3.21
C GLN A 44 0.67 4.53 -4.67
N SER A 45 1.77 4.94 -5.30
CA SER A 45 1.79 5.22 -6.73
C SER A 45 1.45 4.01 -7.61
N SER A 46 1.61 2.76 -7.13
CA SER A 46 1.18 1.57 -7.89
C SER A 46 -0.32 1.29 -7.82
N HIS A 47 -1.02 1.87 -6.83
CA HIS A 47 -2.48 1.84 -6.78
C HIS A 47 -3.10 2.91 -7.69
N GLN A 48 -2.38 3.99 -7.93
CA GLN A 48 -2.74 4.97 -8.94
C GLN A 48 -2.64 4.36 -10.34
N GLU A 49 -3.60 4.70 -11.20
CA GLU A 49 -3.55 4.40 -12.63
C GLU A 49 -2.22 4.92 -13.23
N PRO A 50 -1.53 4.12 -14.05
CA PRO A 50 -0.24 4.51 -14.60
C PRO A 50 -0.39 5.68 -15.58
N GLN A 51 0.02 6.87 -15.12
CA GLN A 51 -0.18 8.13 -15.83
C GLN A 51 0.91 8.43 -16.87
N PHE A 52 2.00 7.65 -16.89
CA PHE A 52 3.12 7.86 -17.80
C PHE A 52 3.09 6.81 -18.90
N GLU A 53 2.58 7.17 -20.06
CA GLU A 53 2.54 6.29 -21.23
C GLU A 53 3.71 6.57 -22.17
N CYS A 54 4.33 5.50 -22.69
CA CYS A 54 5.31 5.62 -23.76
C CYS A 54 4.59 5.73 -25.12
N PRO A 55 4.62 6.86 -25.83
CA PRO A 55 4.07 7.01 -27.19
C PRO A 55 4.57 5.98 -28.21
N VAL A 56 5.74 5.37 -28.02
CA VAL A 56 6.33 4.44 -28.98
C VAL A 56 5.79 3.02 -28.82
N CYS A 57 5.71 2.52 -27.59
CA CYS A 57 5.31 1.14 -27.30
C CYS A 57 4.01 1.02 -26.50
N GLN A 58 3.37 2.15 -26.19
CA GLN A 58 2.12 2.27 -25.41
C GLN A 58 2.18 1.59 -24.03
N ARG A 59 3.39 1.37 -23.51
CA ARG A 59 3.56 0.86 -22.14
C ARG A 59 3.26 1.97 -21.15
N ARG A 60 2.42 1.63 -20.18
CA ARG A 60 2.04 2.53 -19.10
C ARG A 60 2.88 2.26 -17.86
N PHE A 61 3.39 3.33 -17.27
CA PHE A 61 4.22 3.33 -16.08
C PHE A 61 3.56 4.20 -15.01
N HIS A 62 3.64 3.76 -13.75
CA HIS A 62 3.12 4.49 -12.60
C HIS A 62 4.08 5.58 -12.09
N ARG A 63 5.31 5.63 -12.61
CA ARG A 63 6.33 6.61 -12.21
C ARG A 63 7.16 7.08 -13.39
N LYS A 64 7.52 8.36 -13.37
CA LYS A 64 8.35 9.02 -14.39
C LYS A 64 9.74 8.39 -14.52
N ASP A 65 10.39 8.01 -13.41
CA ASP A 65 11.73 7.42 -13.44
C ASP A 65 11.77 6.06 -14.18
N LEU A 66 10.66 5.32 -14.15
CA LEU A 66 10.53 4.07 -14.90
C LEU A 66 10.40 4.33 -16.40
N LEU A 67 9.60 5.34 -16.78
CA LEU A 67 9.47 5.77 -18.16
C LEU A 67 10.81 6.31 -18.71
N GLU A 68 11.53 7.15 -17.95
CA GLU A 68 12.83 7.68 -18.36
C GLU A 68 13.89 6.57 -18.52
N ARG A 69 13.92 5.60 -17.60
CA ARG A 69 14.80 4.42 -17.76
C ARG A 69 14.40 3.58 -18.96
N HIS A 70 13.10 3.49 -19.24
CA HIS A 70 12.59 2.78 -20.41
C HIS A 70 13.03 3.47 -21.71
N TYR A 71 13.06 4.80 -21.78
CA TYR A 71 13.56 5.54 -22.94
C TYR A 71 15.07 5.47 -23.14
N LYS A 72 15.83 5.25 -22.06
CA LYS A 72 17.29 5.10 -22.11
C LYS A 72 17.74 3.68 -22.47
N ARG A 73 16.81 2.75 -22.69
CA ARG A 73 17.08 1.42 -23.23
C ARG A 73 16.79 1.40 -24.71
#